data_AF-A0A4P9URW1-F1
#
_entry.id   AF-A0A4P9URW1-F1
#
_cell.length_a   1.000
_cell.length_b   1.000
_cell.length_c   1.000
_cell.angle_alpha   90.00
_cell.angle_beta   90.00
_cell.angle_gamma   90.00
#
_symmetry.space_group_name_H-M   'P 1'
#
loop_
_entity.id
_entity.type
_entity.pdbx_description
1 polymer ?
#
loop_
_entity_poly.entity_id
_entity_poly.type
_entity_poly.pdbx_seq_one_letter_code
_entity_poly.pdbx_strand_id
1 'polypeptide(L)'
;MQALTDRELYQALEYAKSIDETTGRKIIANFQSDQTMLAQMLFGIFPGIIAEQNQDMAHLFMDLCFDLLCVFQKAFGPLPAQNELDIDWLQKQAMLLDTELQAVKKNQDMDDKIRNSLQERMISRTHDETPQSGLIAFMNAAVDDYASENPSRVPATQITQALILVAIRLFNNLYTHSRKY
;
A
#
# COMPACT_ATOMS: atom_id res chain seq x y z
N MET A 1 -0.52 11.87 11.62
CA MET A 1 0.12 10.61 12.07
C MET A 1 1.61 10.83 12.26
N GLN A 2 2.23 10.25 13.28
CA GLN A 2 3.68 10.36 13.48
C GLN A 2 4.42 9.36 12.56
N ALA A 3 5.55 9.79 12.01
CA ALA A 3 6.48 8.93 11.27
C ALA A 3 7.03 7.83 12.19
N LEU A 4 7.12 6.59 11.69
CA LEU A 4 7.85 5.54 12.39
C LEU A 4 9.34 5.89 12.42
N THR A 5 9.96 5.78 13.59
CA THR A 5 11.42 5.74 13.69
C THR A 5 11.95 4.44 13.06
N ASP A 6 13.22 4.41 12.66
CA ASP A 6 13.85 3.20 12.11
C ASP A 6 13.70 1.99 13.03
N ARG A 7 13.79 2.22 14.35
CA ARG A 7 13.61 1.18 15.36
C ARG A 7 12.18 0.64 15.39
N GLU A 8 11.19 1.53 15.40
CA GLU A 8 9.77 1.11 15.40
C GLU A 8 9.41 0.38 14.11
N LEU A 9 9.89 0.88 12.97
CA LEU A 9 9.71 0.25 11.68
C LEU A 9 10.35 -1.15 11.65
N TYR A 10 11.60 -1.28 12.10
CA TYR A 10 12.29 -2.56 12.17
C TYR A 10 11.53 -3.57 13.04
N GLN A 11 11.13 -3.16 14.26
CA GLN A 11 10.38 -4.04 15.17
C GLN A 11 9.01 -4.44 14.62
N ALA A 12 8.35 -3.54 13.89
CA ALA A 12 7.07 -3.81 13.27
C ALA A 12 7.19 -4.77 12.08
N LEU A 13 8.25 -4.65 11.28
CA LEU A 13 8.57 -5.56 10.18
C LEU A 13 8.98 -6.95 10.71
N GLU A 14 9.83 -7.01 11.73
CA GLU A 14 10.21 -8.26 12.38
C GLU A 14 8.98 -8.97 12.96
N TYR A 15 8.08 -8.21 13.60
CA TYR A 15 6.79 -8.74 14.04
C TYR A 15 5.99 -9.33 12.87
N ALA A 16 5.83 -8.59 11.77
CA ALA A 16 5.10 -9.07 10.60
C ALA A 16 5.68 -10.40 10.07
N LYS A 17 7.01 -10.52 9.98
CA LYS A 17 7.70 -11.74 9.54
C LYS A 17 7.63 -12.90 10.54
N SER A 18 7.35 -12.64 11.81
CA SER A 18 7.23 -13.67 12.84
C SER A 18 5.85 -14.34 12.90
N ILE A 19 4.86 -13.80 12.18
CA ILE A 19 3.47 -14.29 12.21
C ILE A 19 3.36 -15.64 11.50
N ASP A 20 2.85 -16.65 12.22
CA ASP A 20 2.52 -17.94 11.64
C ASP A 20 1.24 -17.90 10.78
N GLU A 21 1.04 -18.92 9.95
CA GLU A 21 -0.10 -19.02 9.02
C GLU A 21 -1.48 -18.99 9.73
N THR A 22 -1.58 -19.59 10.91
CA THR A 22 -2.84 -19.64 11.68
C THR A 22 -3.19 -18.26 12.22
N THR A 23 -2.20 -17.55 12.75
CA THR A 23 -2.34 -16.18 13.24
C THR A 23 -2.59 -15.21 12.08
N GLY A 24 -1.87 -15.37 10.97
CA GLY A 24 -2.07 -14.56 9.76
C GLY A 24 -3.47 -14.70 9.18
N ARG A 25 -4.02 -15.91 9.12
CA ARG A 25 -5.42 -16.14 8.71
C ARG A 25 -6.42 -15.38 9.59
N LYS A 26 -6.20 -15.35 10.91
CA LYS A 26 -7.08 -14.60 11.82
C LYS A 26 -6.98 -13.10 11.59
N ILE A 27 -5.78 -12.57 11.38
CA ILE A 27 -5.56 -11.15 11.08
C ILE A 27 -6.30 -10.74 9.80
N ILE A 28 -6.18 -11.54 8.73
CA ILE A 28 -6.88 -11.29 7.46
C ILE A 28 -8.40 -11.37 7.65
N ALA A 29 -8.90 -12.39 8.35
CA ALA A 29 -10.32 -12.55 8.58
C ALA A 29 -10.92 -11.38 9.37
N ASN A 30 -10.23 -10.94 10.44
CA ASN A 30 -10.63 -9.77 11.21
C ASN A 30 -10.60 -8.51 10.33
N PHE A 31 -9.55 -8.32 9.53
CA PHE A 31 -9.46 -7.17 8.64
C PHE A 31 -10.58 -7.13 7.59
N GLN A 32 -10.96 -8.28 7.02
CA GLN A 32 -12.07 -8.38 6.09
C GLN A 32 -13.43 -8.06 6.74
N SER A 33 -13.60 -8.43 8.01
CA SER A 33 -14.79 -8.11 8.80
C SER A 33 -14.84 -6.63 9.19
N ASP A 34 -13.72 -6.10 9.68
CA ASP A 34 -13.66 -4.76 10.27
C ASP A 34 -13.48 -3.66 9.24
N GLN A 35 -12.97 -3.99 8.04
CA GLN A 35 -12.62 -3.04 6.97
C GLN A 35 -12.87 -3.66 5.59
N THR A 36 -14.08 -4.18 5.35
CA THR A 36 -14.42 -4.97 4.14
C THR A 36 -14.01 -4.30 2.82
N MET A 37 -14.28 -3.00 2.65
CA MET A 37 -13.95 -2.30 1.40
C MET A 37 -12.44 -2.15 1.20
N LEU A 38 -11.70 -1.82 2.26
CA LEU A 38 -10.24 -1.69 2.19
C LEU A 38 -9.59 -3.06 1.95
N ALA A 39 -10.07 -4.11 2.60
CA ALA A 39 -9.63 -5.47 2.35
C ALA A 39 -9.87 -5.90 0.90
N GLN A 40 -11.04 -5.59 0.33
CA GLN A 40 -11.35 -5.88 -1.07
C GLN A 40 -10.44 -5.11 -2.04
N MET A 41 -10.08 -3.86 -1.72
CA MET A 41 -9.13 -3.09 -2.52
C MET A 41 -7.73 -3.74 -2.51
N LEU A 42 -7.20 -4.03 -1.32
CA LEU A 42 -5.82 -4.51 -1.14
C LEU A 42 -5.61 -5.97 -1.54
N PHE A 43 -6.59 -6.85 -1.32
CA PHE A 43 -6.45 -8.29 -1.57
C PHE A 43 -7.27 -8.80 -2.76
N GLY A 44 -7.97 -7.90 -3.47
CA GLY A 44 -8.76 -8.25 -4.65
C GLY A 44 -8.48 -7.35 -5.84
N ILE A 45 -8.82 -6.06 -5.73
CA ILE A 45 -8.79 -5.12 -6.87
C ILE A 45 -7.36 -4.79 -7.30
N PHE A 46 -6.49 -4.34 -6.37
CA PHE A 46 -5.11 -3.96 -6.70
C PHE A 46 -4.26 -5.12 -7.22
N PRO A 47 -4.27 -6.31 -6.58
CA PRO A 47 -3.58 -7.48 -7.14
C PRO A 47 -4.10 -7.83 -8.54
N GLY A 48 -5.41 -7.71 -8.78
CA GLY A 48 -6.01 -7.95 -10.10
C GLY A 48 -5.43 -7.04 -11.19
N ILE A 49 -5.25 -5.75 -10.89
CA ILE A 49 -4.64 -4.79 -11.82
C ILE A 49 -3.17 -5.13 -12.10
N ILE A 50 -2.41 -5.56 -11.09
CA ILE A 50 -1.00 -5.96 -11.28
C ILE A 50 -0.92 -7.26 -12.08
N ALA A 51 -1.84 -8.19 -11.84
CA ALA A 51 -1.89 -9.49 -12.50
C ALA A 51 -2.13 -9.38 -14.02
N GLU A 52 -2.72 -8.29 -14.50
CA GLU A 52 -2.80 -7.98 -15.94
C GLU A 52 -1.41 -7.86 -16.60
N GLN A 53 -0.39 -7.44 -15.82
CA GLN A 53 0.99 -7.34 -16.29
C GLN A 53 1.85 -8.52 -15.85
N ASN A 54 1.76 -8.93 -14.58
CA ASN A 54 2.56 -10.02 -14.04
C ASN A 54 1.93 -10.62 -12.77
N GLN A 55 1.64 -11.92 -12.79
CA GLN A 55 0.99 -12.62 -11.69
C GLN A 55 1.89 -12.78 -10.45
N ASP A 56 3.20 -13.02 -10.62
CA ASP A 56 4.14 -13.12 -9.50
C ASP A 56 4.20 -11.82 -8.69
N MET A 57 4.17 -10.68 -9.38
CA MET A 57 4.18 -9.36 -8.77
C MET A 57 2.88 -9.06 -8.03
N ALA A 58 1.75 -9.58 -8.52
CA ALA A 58 0.47 -9.48 -7.81
C ALA A 58 0.47 -10.28 -6.50
N HIS A 59 1.12 -11.46 -6.49
CA HIS A 59 1.30 -12.26 -5.27
C HIS A 59 2.21 -11.55 -4.27
N LEU A 60 3.36 -11.03 -4.72
CA LEU A 60 4.24 -10.22 -3.87
C LEU A 60 3.48 -9.02 -3.27
N PHE A 61 2.68 -8.33 -4.09
CA PHE A 61 1.91 -7.19 -3.62
C PHE A 61 0.97 -7.54 -2.46
N MET A 62 0.29 -8.70 -2.54
CA MET A 62 -0.58 -9.18 -1.44
C MET A 62 0.24 -9.47 -0.18
N ASP A 63 1.41 -10.08 -0.31
CA ASP A 63 2.30 -10.35 0.82
C ASP A 63 2.76 -9.04 1.48
N LEU A 64 3.14 -8.04 0.68
CA LEU A 64 3.53 -6.72 1.19
C LEU A 64 2.35 -5.97 1.81
N CYS A 65 1.13 -6.15 1.31
CA CYS A 65 -0.08 -5.60 1.92
C CYS A 65 -0.39 -6.26 3.27
N PHE A 66 -0.11 -7.55 3.42
CA PHE A 66 -0.20 -8.23 4.70
C PHE A 66 0.87 -7.72 5.69
N ASP A 67 2.13 -7.57 5.24
CA ASP A 67 3.18 -6.96 6.06
C ASP A 67 2.78 -5.56 6.52
N LEU A 68 2.24 -4.75 5.60
CA LEU A 68 1.77 -3.40 5.86
C LEU A 68 0.68 -3.36 6.93
N LEU A 69 -0.33 -4.22 6.81
CA LEU A 69 -1.39 -4.39 7.81
C LEU A 69 -0.81 -4.69 9.19
N CYS A 70 0.13 -5.63 9.27
CA CYS A 70 0.77 -6.03 10.52
C CYS A 70 1.63 -4.90 11.11
N VAL A 71 2.39 -4.20 10.28
CA VAL A 71 3.20 -3.05 10.69
C VAL A 71 2.34 -1.96 11.31
N PHE A 72 1.23 -1.60 10.66
CA PHE A 72 0.33 -0.57 11.17
C PHE A 72 -0.36 -1.00 12.46
N GLN A 73 -0.84 -2.24 12.54
CA GLN A 73 -1.44 -2.77 13.77
C GLN A 73 -0.45 -2.76 14.94
N LYS A 74 0.80 -3.17 14.67
CA LYS A 74 1.85 -3.25 15.69
C LYS A 74 2.24 -1.88 16.22
N ALA A 75 2.37 -0.90 15.34
CA ALA A 75 2.88 0.42 15.71
C ALA A 75 1.79 1.38 16.21
N PHE A 76 0.55 1.26 15.72
CA PHE A 76 -0.50 2.24 15.97
C PHE A 76 -1.73 1.66 16.69
N GLY A 77 -1.75 0.35 16.94
CA GLY A 77 -2.86 -0.35 17.60
C GLY A 77 -3.87 -0.96 16.61
N PRO A 78 -4.96 -1.55 17.12
CA PRO A 78 -5.97 -2.19 16.27
C PRO A 78 -6.55 -1.22 15.23
N LEU A 79 -7.08 -1.76 14.13
CA LEU A 79 -7.74 -0.92 13.13
C LEU A 79 -8.98 -0.27 13.77
N PRO A 80 -9.27 0.99 13.43
CA PRO A 80 -10.56 1.58 13.78
C PRO A 80 -11.70 0.82 13.10
N ALA A 81 -12.88 0.84 13.69
CA ALA A 81 -14.02 0.09 13.18
C ALA A 81 -14.66 0.80 11.97
N GLN A 82 -15.23 0.06 11.02
CA GLN A 82 -15.79 0.65 9.79
C GLN A 82 -16.91 1.66 10.03
N ASN A 83 -17.68 1.51 11.12
CA ASN A 83 -18.73 2.43 11.53
C ASN A 83 -18.20 3.81 12.02
N GLU A 84 -16.89 3.93 12.24
CA GLU A 84 -16.20 5.18 12.57
C GLU A 84 -15.69 5.91 11.32
N LEU A 85 -15.84 5.31 10.12
CA LEU A 85 -15.40 5.88 8.86
C LEU A 85 -16.57 6.49 8.08
N ASP A 86 -16.48 7.79 7.85
CA ASP A 86 -17.46 8.56 7.09
C ASP A 86 -17.51 8.09 5.61
N ILE A 87 -18.71 8.07 5.02
CA ILE A 87 -18.93 7.79 3.58
C ILE A 87 -18.13 8.80 2.72
N ASP A 88 -17.98 10.03 3.21
CA ASP A 88 -17.16 11.06 2.57
C ASP A 88 -15.66 10.69 2.53
N TRP A 89 -15.17 9.93 3.52
CA TRP A 89 -13.80 9.41 3.52
C TRP A 89 -13.62 8.36 2.42
N LEU A 90 -14.57 7.44 2.29
CA LEU A 90 -14.55 6.42 1.24
C LEU A 90 -14.58 7.04 -0.17
N GLN A 91 -15.43 8.05 -0.39
CA GLN A 91 -15.49 8.76 -1.68
C GLN A 91 -14.18 9.50 -2.00
N LYS A 92 -13.55 10.13 -1.00
CA LYS A 92 -12.24 10.80 -1.18
C LYS A 92 -11.14 9.80 -1.52
N GLN A 93 -11.11 8.64 -0.88
CA GLN A 93 -10.13 7.60 -1.21
C GLN A 93 -10.36 7.03 -2.61
N ALA A 94 -11.62 6.84 -3.03
CA ALA A 94 -11.95 6.41 -4.38
C ALA A 94 -11.52 7.44 -5.45
N MET A 95 -11.69 8.74 -5.20
CA MET A 95 -11.22 9.81 -6.11
C MET A 95 -9.69 9.91 -6.19
N LEU A 96 -9.00 9.77 -5.04
CA LEU A 96 -7.53 9.72 -5.02
C LEU A 96 -7.02 8.52 -5.81
N LEU A 97 -7.64 7.35 -5.59
CA LEU A 97 -7.33 6.12 -6.29
C LEU A 97 -7.57 6.24 -7.80
N ASP A 98 -8.70 6.82 -8.25
CA ASP A 98 -8.97 7.05 -9.67
C ASP A 98 -7.92 7.99 -10.29
N THR A 99 -7.54 9.06 -9.59
CA THR A 99 -6.48 9.98 -10.05
C THR A 99 -5.13 9.28 -10.19
N GLU A 100 -4.78 8.42 -9.23
CA GLU A 100 -3.53 7.66 -9.25
C GLU A 100 -3.55 6.54 -10.31
N LEU A 101 -4.67 5.83 -10.47
CA LEU A 101 -4.87 4.83 -11.53
C LEU A 101 -4.84 5.45 -12.93
N GLN A 102 -5.45 6.62 -13.12
CA GLN A 102 -5.40 7.36 -14.39
C GLN A 102 -3.98 7.83 -14.72
N ALA A 103 -3.20 8.24 -13.71
CA ALA A 103 -1.79 8.58 -13.90
C ALA A 103 -0.95 7.34 -14.29
N VAL A 104 -1.22 6.18 -13.69
CA VAL A 104 -0.57 4.91 -14.02
C VAL A 104 -0.96 4.42 -15.42
N LYS A 105 -2.25 4.48 -15.80
CA LYS A 105 -2.73 4.12 -17.14
C LYS A 105 -2.18 5.05 -18.23
N LYS A 106 -2.13 6.36 -17.99
CA LYS A 106 -1.49 7.31 -18.91
C LYS A 106 0.00 7.05 -19.11
N ASN A 107 0.69 6.51 -18.10
CA ASN A 107 2.11 6.17 -18.21
C ASN A 107 2.40 4.95 -19.10
N GLN A 108 1.41 4.13 -19.46
CA GLN A 108 1.60 3.03 -20.42
C GLN A 108 1.60 3.50 -21.89
N ASP A 109 1.08 4.70 -22.18
CA ASP A 109 0.84 5.21 -23.54
C ASP A 109 1.61 6.51 -23.86
N MET A 110 2.56 6.93 -23.00
CA MET A 110 3.20 8.26 -23.08
C MET A 110 4.73 8.25 -23.12
N ASP A 111 5.25 9.22 -23.86
CA ASP A 111 6.65 9.57 -24.07
C ASP A 111 7.44 9.79 -22.76
N ASP A 112 8.68 9.29 -22.69
CA ASP A 112 9.47 9.13 -21.44
C ASP A 112 9.63 10.42 -20.62
N LYS A 113 9.62 11.57 -21.29
CA LYS A 113 9.75 12.90 -20.65
C LYS A 113 8.53 13.28 -19.82
N ILE A 114 7.33 12.90 -20.26
CA ILE A 114 6.09 13.21 -19.55
C ILE A 114 5.86 12.20 -18.42
N ARG A 115 6.27 10.94 -18.63
CA ARG A 115 6.37 9.91 -17.60
C ARG A 115 7.21 10.37 -16.40
N ASN A 116 8.40 10.90 -16.65
CA ASN A 116 9.27 11.44 -15.60
C ASN A 116 8.65 12.65 -14.89
N SER A 117 7.93 13.53 -15.59
CA SER A 117 7.26 14.70 -14.97
C SER A 117 6.04 14.34 -14.11
N LEU A 118 5.31 13.28 -14.48
CA LEU A 118 4.19 12.75 -13.69
C LEU A 118 4.70 11.92 -12.51
N GLN A 119 5.78 11.17 -12.70
CA GLN A 119 6.52 10.52 -11.62
C GLN A 119 7.04 11.57 -10.62
N GLU A 120 7.72 12.62 -11.08
CA GLU A 120 8.13 13.74 -10.23
C GLU A 120 6.95 14.38 -9.52
N ARG A 121 5.75 14.45 -10.14
CA ARG A 121 4.54 14.97 -9.48
C ARG A 121 3.94 14.03 -8.43
N MET A 122 3.99 12.71 -8.62
CA MET A 122 3.62 11.73 -7.60
C MET A 122 4.66 11.69 -6.47
N ILE A 123 5.94 11.86 -6.82
CA ILE A 123 7.10 11.95 -5.91
C ILE A 123 7.15 13.31 -5.16
N SER A 124 6.68 14.38 -5.77
CA SER A 124 6.66 15.72 -5.15
C SER A 124 5.45 15.91 -4.25
N ARG A 125 4.31 15.26 -4.56
CA ARG A 125 3.19 15.14 -3.60
C ARG A 125 3.49 14.16 -2.45
N THR A 126 4.53 13.32 -2.55
CA THR A 126 4.92 12.40 -1.47
C THR A 126 5.78 13.03 -0.40
N HIS A 127 6.48 14.13 -0.69
CA HIS A 127 7.33 14.79 0.31
C HIS A 127 6.56 15.62 1.35
N ASP A 128 5.37 16.13 0.99
CA ASP A 128 4.60 17.02 1.88
C ASP A 128 3.48 16.33 2.69
N GLU A 129 3.01 15.11 2.34
CA GLU A 129 1.78 14.57 2.93
C GLU A 129 1.84 13.13 3.50
N THR A 130 2.94 12.38 3.32
CA THR A 130 3.03 10.98 3.81
C THR A 130 4.20 10.81 4.80
N PRO A 131 3.96 10.71 6.12
CA PRO A 131 5.02 10.70 7.13
C PRO A 131 5.85 9.41 7.18
N GLN A 132 5.60 8.39 6.34
CA GLN A 132 6.22 7.06 6.43
C GLN A 132 7.30 6.81 5.37
N SER A 133 8.26 7.73 5.21
CA SER A 133 9.32 7.64 4.18
C SER A 133 10.16 6.36 4.28
N GLY A 134 10.52 5.94 5.50
CA GLY A 134 11.27 4.70 5.73
C GLY A 134 10.51 3.44 5.29
N LEU A 135 9.21 3.38 5.57
CA LEU A 135 8.36 2.26 5.15
C LEU A 135 8.20 2.21 3.62
N ILE A 136 8.03 3.38 2.98
CA ILE A 136 7.97 3.48 1.52
C ILE A 136 9.27 2.97 0.90
N ALA A 137 10.41 3.41 1.41
CA ALA A 137 11.72 2.98 0.92
C ALA A 137 11.92 1.47 1.07
N PHE A 138 11.55 0.91 2.23
CA PHE A 138 11.61 -0.54 2.47
C PHE A 138 10.75 -1.33 1.49
N MET A 139 9.50 -0.93 1.30
CA MET A 139 8.58 -1.65 0.42
C MET A 139 9.00 -1.56 -1.05
N ASN A 140 9.50 -0.40 -1.50
CA ASN A 140 10.01 -0.26 -2.86
C ASN A 140 11.25 -1.13 -3.09
N ALA A 141 12.18 -1.19 -2.12
CA ALA A 141 13.34 -2.05 -2.20
C ALA A 141 12.95 -3.54 -2.28
N ALA A 142 11.96 -3.98 -1.48
CA ALA A 142 11.46 -5.35 -1.56
C ALA A 142 10.87 -5.70 -2.94
N VAL A 143 10.21 -4.73 -3.59
CA VAL A 143 9.70 -4.90 -4.96
C VAL A 143 10.82 -4.96 -5.98
N ASP A 144 11.80 -4.05 -5.89
CA ASP A 144 12.95 -4.01 -6.80
C ASP A 144 13.79 -5.28 -6.70
N ASP A 145 14.06 -5.75 -5.48
CA ASP A 145 14.82 -6.97 -5.22
C ASP A 145 14.11 -8.19 -5.84
N TYR A 146 12.81 -8.37 -5.58
CA TYR A 146 12.04 -9.49 -6.13
C TYR A 146 11.90 -9.45 -7.66
N ALA A 147 11.79 -8.24 -8.23
CA ALA A 147 11.74 -8.05 -9.67
C ALA A 147 13.08 -8.34 -10.34
N SER A 148 14.20 -8.04 -9.68
CA SER A 148 15.56 -8.26 -10.20
C SER A 148 15.88 -9.73 -10.43
N GLU A 149 15.24 -10.63 -9.67
CA GLU A 149 15.43 -12.08 -9.79
C GLU A 149 14.88 -12.66 -11.10
N ASN A 150 13.92 -11.97 -11.75
CA ASN A 150 13.32 -12.44 -12.98
C ASN A 150 12.94 -11.28 -13.92
N PRO A 151 13.57 -11.16 -15.11
CA PRO A 151 13.28 -10.09 -16.07
C PRO A 151 11.81 -9.97 -16.47
N SER A 152 11.01 -11.03 -16.39
CA SER A 152 9.56 -10.98 -16.69
C SER A 152 8.75 -10.16 -15.68
N ARG A 153 9.29 -9.93 -14.48
CA ARG A 153 8.66 -9.17 -13.38
C ARG A 153 8.91 -7.67 -13.50
N VAL A 154 10.07 -7.29 -14.07
CA VAL A 154 10.53 -5.90 -14.21
C VAL A 154 9.46 -4.95 -14.77
N PRO A 155 8.68 -5.30 -15.82
CA PRO A 155 7.66 -4.40 -16.35
C PRO A 155 6.58 -3.99 -15.34
N ALA A 156 6.25 -4.87 -14.39
CA ALA A 156 5.21 -4.64 -13.39
C ALA A 156 5.71 -3.96 -12.10
N THR A 157 7.02 -3.71 -11.98
CA THR A 157 7.64 -3.04 -10.81
C THR A 157 6.98 -1.71 -10.50
N GLN A 158 6.81 -0.86 -11.53
CA GLN A 158 6.31 0.50 -11.34
C GLN A 158 4.86 0.51 -10.85
N ILE A 159 3.99 -0.32 -11.44
CA ILE A 159 2.58 -0.38 -11.03
C ILE A 159 2.45 -0.95 -9.62
N THR A 160 3.30 -1.91 -9.27
CA THR A 160 3.35 -2.53 -7.94
C THR A 160 3.74 -1.49 -6.88
N GLN A 161 4.84 -0.75 -7.09
CA GLN A 161 5.29 0.32 -6.19
C GLN A 161 4.25 1.44 -6.04
N ALA A 162 3.59 1.83 -7.14
CA ALA A 162 2.53 2.84 -7.10
C ALA A 162 1.35 2.39 -6.23
N LEU A 163 0.86 1.15 -6.41
CA LEU A 163 -0.25 0.63 -5.62
C LEU A 163 0.12 0.39 -4.15
N ILE A 164 1.39 0.08 -3.84
CA ILE A 164 1.90 0.00 -2.46
C ILE A 164 1.86 1.37 -1.80
N LEU A 165 2.28 2.41 -2.51
CA LEU A 165 2.21 3.77 -2.00
C LEU A 165 0.75 4.18 -1.70
N VAL A 166 -0.18 3.84 -2.60
CA VAL A 166 -1.62 4.01 -2.36
C VAL A 166 -2.04 3.28 -1.09
N ALA A 167 -1.64 2.01 -0.91
CA ALA A 167 -1.96 1.24 0.28
C ALA A 167 -1.46 1.91 1.56
N ILE A 168 -0.20 2.37 1.58
CA ILE A 168 0.40 3.10 2.72
C ILE A 168 -0.41 4.37 3.03
N ARG A 169 -0.85 5.12 2.01
CA ARG A 169 -1.69 6.30 2.18
C ARG A 169 -3.06 5.96 2.77
N LEU A 170 -3.69 4.89 2.29
CA LEU A 170 -4.98 4.42 2.81
C LEU A 170 -4.87 4.09 4.31
N PHE A 171 -3.84 3.37 4.72
CA PHE A 171 -3.60 3.07 6.14
C PHE A 171 -3.27 4.34 6.95
N ASN A 172 -2.43 5.24 6.44
CA ASN A 172 -2.14 6.50 7.14
C ASN A 172 -3.40 7.34 7.37
N ASN A 173 -4.26 7.42 6.36
CA ASN A 173 -5.53 8.14 6.42
C ASN A 173 -6.48 7.48 7.42
N LEU A 174 -6.58 6.14 7.40
CA LEU A 174 -7.41 5.36 8.31
C LEU A 174 -7.07 5.67 9.78
N TYR A 175 -5.79 5.57 10.14
CA TYR A 175 -5.31 5.83 11.51
C TYR A 175 -5.28 7.31 11.91
N THR A 176 -5.27 8.22 10.94
CA THR A 176 -5.38 9.66 11.22
C THR A 176 -6.83 10.09 11.45
N HIS A 177 -7.78 9.48 10.75
CA HIS A 177 -9.20 9.83 10.86
C HIS A 177 -9.80 9.36 12.19
N SER A 178 -9.45 8.15 12.63
CA SER A 178 -9.94 7.61 13.90
C SER A 178 -9.48 8.37 15.15
N ARG A 179 -8.32 9.04 15.08
CA ARG A 179 -7.80 9.86 16.19
C ARG A 179 -8.43 11.25 16.32
N LYS A 180 -9.39 11.61 15.46
CA LYS A 180 -10.06 12.92 15.48
C LYS A 180 -11.35 12.96 16.32
N TYR A 181 -11.69 11.87 17.00
CA TYR A 181 -12.82 11.78 17.94
C TYR A 181 -12.36 11.33 19.32
#